data_AF-A0A1Y2VTW7-F1
#
_entry.id   AF-A0A1Y2VTW7-F1
#
_cell.length_a   1.000
_cell.length_b   1.000
_cell.length_c   1.000
_cell.angle_alpha   90.00
_cell.angle_beta   90.00
_cell.angle_gamma   90.00
#
_symmetry.space_group_name_H-M   'P 1'
#
loop_
_entity.id
_entity.type
_entity.pdbx_description
1 polymer ?
#
loop_
_entity_poly.entity_id
_entity_poly.type
_entity_poly.pdbx_seq_one_letter_code
_entity_poly.pdbx_strand_id
1 'polypeptide(L)'
;MKIASSISACAVFATAAVAQHLSGSGQIYLLNSTNLGTATMSQIIGCLDATGAFTQLNCATFNRLSDYPRTLYTSVGNCSFSDASQPANTDNAYGSKSYAWHCRPDYVATIADSAYPVAQSKDVSFLCHGDEHCFYDVKYLPSNNVTRPVWDYVWGSRQPSIPTGHTKVVWYWKKTN
;
A
#
# COMPACT_ATOMS: atom_id res chain seq x y z
N MET A 1 18.03 -13.51 -61.28
CA MET A 1 18.29 -14.55 -60.25
C MET A 1 17.71 -14.02 -58.94
N LYS A 2 16.71 -14.71 -58.38
CA LYS A 2 16.07 -14.42 -57.08
C LYS A 2 17.08 -14.67 -55.96
N ILE A 3 17.10 -13.86 -54.89
CA ILE A 3 16.80 -14.28 -53.51
C ILE A 3 16.32 -13.02 -52.75
N ALA A 4 15.09 -13.07 -52.26
CA ALA A 4 14.55 -12.17 -51.25
C ALA A 4 14.88 -12.73 -49.86
N SER A 5 15.27 -11.87 -48.93
CA SER A 5 15.28 -12.21 -47.50
C SER A 5 14.67 -11.06 -46.71
N SER A 6 13.38 -11.20 -46.43
CA SER A 6 12.63 -10.38 -45.50
C SER A 6 12.97 -10.83 -44.08
N ILE A 7 13.65 -9.98 -43.31
CA ILE A 7 13.84 -10.20 -41.88
C ILE A 7 12.62 -9.62 -41.17
N SER A 8 11.71 -10.51 -40.78
CA SER A 8 10.57 -10.19 -39.93
C SER A 8 11.07 -10.04 -38.49
N ALA A 9 11.19 -8.80 -38.02
CA ALA A 9 11.41 -8.52 -36.60
C ALA A 9 10.07 -8.63 -35.87
N CYS A 10 9.90 -9.69 -35.08
CA CYS A 10 8.80 -9.77 -34.12
C CYS A 10 8.93 -8.61 -33.12
N ALA A 11 8.04 -7.63 -33.21
CA ALA A 11 7.86 -6.64 -32.16
C ALA A 11 7.24 -7.34 -30.95
N VAL A 12 8.00 -7.49 -29.87
CA VAL A 12 7.46 -7.89 -28.57
C VAL A 12 6.64 -6.69 -28.06
N PHE A 13 5.32 -6.79 -28.13
CA PHE A 13 4.44 -5.83 -27.46
C PHE A 13 4.58 -6.05 -25.95
N ALA A 14 5.50 -5.31 -25.32
CA ALA A 14 5.41 -5.06 -23.89
C ALA A 14 4.13 -4.26 -23.66
N THR A 15 3.08 -4.92 -23.18
CA THR A 15 1.93 -4.20 -22.64
C THR A 15 2.40 -3.55 -21.35
N ALA A 16 2.74 -2.25 -21.43
CA ALA A 16 2.81 -1.43 -20.23
C ALA A 16 1.43 -1.53 -19.58
N ALA A 17 1.33 -2.29 -18.48
CA ALA A 17 0.14 -2.27 -17.65
C ALA A 17 -0.04 -0.80 -17.25
N VAL A 18 -1.07 -0.16 -17.82
CA VAL A 18 -1.40 1.23 -17.50
C VAL A 18 -1.55 1.26 -15.99
N ALA A 19 -0.69 2.03 -15.30
CA ALA A 19 -0.84 2.31 -13.88
C ALA A 19 -2.30 2.70 -13.66
N GLN A 20 -3.12 1.86 -13.00
CA GLN A 20 -4.49 2.28 -12.74
C GLN A 20 -4.35 3.57 -11.96
N HIS A 21 -4.91 4.63 -12.51
CA HIS A 21 -4.85 5.93 -11.89
C HIS A 21 -5.52 5.79 -10.52
N LEU A 22 -4.79 6.07 -9.44
CA LEU A 22 -5.36 6.18 -8.10
C LEU A 22 -6.25 7.43 -8.12
N SER A 23 -7.49 7.24 -8.55
CA SER A 23 -8.51 8.25 -8.73
C SER A 23 -9.83 7.77 -8.13
N GLY A 24 -10.59 8.74 -7.62
CA GLY A 24 -11.87 8.48 -6.98
C GLY A 24 -11.70 7.89 -5.58
N SER A 25 -12.62 6.99 -5.25
CA SER A 25 -12.75 6.38 -3.93
C SER A 25 -12.49 4.88 -4.01
N GLY A 26 -11.95 4.32 -2.94
CA GLY A 26 -11.66 2.90 -2.88
C GLY A 26 -11.44 2.41 -1.46
N GLN A 27 -11.36 1.09 -1.33
CA GLN A 27 -11.02 0.41 -0.10
C GLN A 27 -9.60 -0.11 -0.17
N ILE A 28 -8.92 -0.15 0.97
CA ILE A 28 -7.54 -0.63 1.07
C ILE A 28 -7.55 -1.98 1.77
N TYR A 29 -7.23 -3.03 1.03
CA TYR A 29 -7.12 -4.39 1.55
C TYR A 29 -5.66 -4.76 1.83
N LEU A 30 -5.42 -5.51 2.90
CA LEU A 30 -4.10 -6.03 3.23
C LEU A 30 -3.98 -7.45 2.69
N LEU A 31 -2.95 -7.69 1.89
CA LEU A 31 -2.62 -9.02 1.37
C LEU A 31 -1.38 -9.54 2.05
N ASN A 32 -1.43 -10.77 2.55
CA ASN A 32 -0.26 -11.47 3.09
C ASN A 32 0.65 -11.93 1.93
N SER A 33 1.48 -11.00 1.45
CA SER A 33 2.44 -11.25 0.39
C SER A 33 3.73 -10.48 0.62
N THR A 34 4.85 -11.12 0.31
CA THR A 34 6.19 -10.53 0.33
C THR A 34 6.67 -10.08 -1.05
N ASN A 35 5.86 -10.30 -2.09
CA ASN A 35 6.17 -10.00 -3.48
C ASN A 35 4.95 -9.41 -4.20
N LEU A 36 5.09 -8.21 -4.75
CA LEU A 36 4.03 -7.52 -5.50
C LEU A 36 3.66 -8.26 -6.79
N GLY A 37 4.62 -8.88 -7.48
CA GLY A 37 4.39 -9.53 -8.77
C GLY A 37 3.61 -10.84 -8.69
N THR A 38 3.54 -11.45 -7.50
CA THR A 38 2.79 -12.70 -7.26
C THR A 38 1.63 -12.50 -6.30
N ALA A 39 1.40 -11.28 -5.81
CA ALA A 39 0.33 -11.00 -4.87
C ALA A 39 -1.05 -11.10 -5.55
N THR A 40 -1.98 -11.84 -4.94
CA THR A 40 -3.32 -12.10 -5.48
C THR A 40 -4.40 -11.83 -4.43
N MET A 41 -5.63 -11.57 -4.88
CA MET A 41 -6.76 -11.29 -3.98
C MET A 41 -7.12 -12.46 -3.04
N SER A 42 -6.71 -13.70 -3.33
CA SER A 42 -6.92 -14.82 -2.40
C SER A 42 -6.07 -14.71 -1.13
N GLN A 43 -5.08 -13.80 -1.11
CA GLN A 43 -4.23 -13.54 0.05
C GLN A 43 -4.75 -12.40 0.94
N ILE A 44 -5.95 -11.86 0.67
CA ILE A 44 -6.56 -10.83 1.50
C ILE A 44 -6.77 -11.37 2.92
N ILE A 45 -6.23 -10.66 3.90
CA ILE A 45 -6.36 -10.98 5.34
C ILE A 45 -7.20 -9.94 6.11
N GLY A 46 -7.66 -8.90 5.40
CA GLY A 46 -8.59 -7.88 5.88
C GLY A 46 -8.30 -6.53 5.20
N CYS A 47 -8.57 -5.42 5.87
CA CYS A 47 -8.57 -4.09 5.28
C CYS A 47 -8.31 -2.99 6.31
N LEU A 48 -8.15 -1.75 5.84
CA LEU A 48 -8.06 -0.59 6.71
C LEU A 48 -9.45 -0.03 7.04
N ASP A 49 -9.64 0.35 8.29
CA ASP A 49 -10.82 1.05 8.77
C ASP A 49 -10.71 2.59 8.61
N ALA A 50 -11.71 3.33 9.09
CA ALA A 50 -11.78 4.77 8.89
C ALA A 50 -10.68 5.54 9.64
N THR A 51 -10.10 4.92 10.67
CA THR A 51 -8.97 5.48 11.43
C THR A 51 -7.62 5.08 10.84
N GLY A 52 -7.60 4.25 9.78
CA GLY A 52 -6.37 3.70 9.19
C GLY A 52 -5.86 2.43 9.87
N ALA A 53 -6.60 1.85 10.81
CA ALA A 53 -6.20 0.63 11.50
C ALA A 53 -6.63 -0.63 10.74
N PHE A 54 -5.87 -1.71 10.88
CA PHE A 54 -6.16 -3.01 10.28
C PHE A 54 -7.32 -3.71 10.99
N THR A 55 -8.34 -4.07 10.22
CA THR A 55 -9.55 -4.76 10.66
C THR A 55 -9.93 -5.91 9.70
N GLN A 56 -10.78 -6.83 10.15
CA GLN A 56 -11.34 -7.89 9.30
C GLN A 56 -12.71 -7.53 8.71
N LEU A 57 -13.47 -6.61 9.34
CA LEU A 57 -14.88 -6.40 9.01
C LEU A 57 -15.22 -4.97 8.58
N ASN A 58 -14.57 -3.96 9.14
CA ASN A 58 -14.99 -2.57 9.01
C ASN A 58 -14.19 -1.80 7.96
N CYS A 59 -14.19 -2.28 6.71
CA CYS A 59 -13.41 -1.66 5.62
C CYS A 59 -13.94 -0.28 5.27
N ALA A 60 -13.13 0.75 5.47
CA ALA A 60 -13.51 2.12 5.15
C ALA A 60 -13.24 2.47 3.69
N THR A 61 -13.99 3.47 3.22
CA THR A 61 -13.70 4.15 1.96
C THR A 61 -12.67 5.24 2.19
N PHE A 62 -11.60 5.14 1.43
CA PHE A 62 -10.55 6.14 1.30
C PHE A 62 -10.79 6.93 0.02
N ASN A 63 -10.45 8.20 0.08
CA ASN A 63 -10.39 9.10 -1.05
C ASN A 63 -8.96 9.60 -1.18
N ARG A 64 -8.57 9.96 -2.40
CA ARG A 64 -7.28 10.61 -2.65
C ARG A 64 -7.50 12.09 -2.90
N LEU A 65 -6.67 12.94 -2.29
CA LEU A 65 -6.65 14.36 -2.67
C LEU A 65 -6.29 14.49 -4.16
N SER A 66 -7.04 15.31 -4.89
CA SER A 66 -6.74 15.66 -6.27
C SER A 66 -5.46 16.49 -6.36
N ASP A 67 -5.27 17.37 -5.38
CA ASP A 67 -4.15 18.29 -5.30
C ASP A 67 -3.00 17.69 -4.50
N TYR A 68 -1.80 18.18 -4.81
CA TYR A 68 -0.59 17.83 -4.08
C TYR A 68 -0.76 18.15 -2.57
N PRO A 69 -0.42 17.22 -1.64
CA PRO A 69 0.48 16.07 -1.82
C PRO A 69 -0.19 14.76 -2.28
N ARG A 70 -1.46 14.76 -2.69
CA ARG A 70 -2.16 13.56 -3.17
C ARG A 70 -2.19 12.41 -2.16
N THR A 71 -2.30 12.76 -0.88
CA THR A 71 -2.46 11.79 0.22
C THR A 71 -3.83 11.11 0.17
N LEU A 72 -4.01 10.13 1.05
CA LEU A 72 -5.27 9.45 1.29
C LEU A 72 -5.97 10.04 2.52
N TYR A 73 -7.29 10.09 2.47
CA TYR A 73 -8.13 10.54 3.57
C TYR A 73 -9.40 9.70 3.67
N THR A 74 -9.98 9.66 4.86
CA THR A 74 -11.27 9.00 5.14
C THR A 74 -12.29 10.05 5.62
N SER A 75 -13.45 9.59 6.09
CA SER A 75 -14.39 10.46 6.83
C SER A 75 -13.81 11.05 8.12
N VAL A 76 -12.70 10.50 8.63
CA VAL A 76 -12.04 10.98 9.86
C VAL A 76 -11.04 12.10 9.55
N GLY A 77 -10.44 12.12 8.37
CA GLY A 77 -9.48 13.13 7.95
C GLY A 77 -8.31 12.54 7.15
N ASN A 78 -7.23 13.31 7.03
CA ASN A 78 -6.02 12.91 6.30
C ASN A 78 -5.26 11.84 7.07
N CYS A 79 -4.62 10.93 6.33
CA CYS A 79 -3.90 9.79 6.87
C CYS A 79 -2.38 9.94 6.75
N SER A 80 -1.63 9.41 7.72
CA SER A 80 -0.17 9.52 7.76
C SER A 80 0.49 8.44 8.61
N PHE A 81 1.76 8.14 8.31
CA PHE A 81 2.69 7.40 9.19
C PHE A 81 3.50 8.32 10.12
N SER A 82 3.32 9.64 10.02
CA SER A 82 4.09 10.66 10.76
C SER A 82 3.40 11.11 12.05
N ASP A 83 2.26 10.51 12.40
CA ASP A 83 1.53 10.87 13.60
C ASP A 83 2.18 10.29 14.86
N ALA A 84 2.93 11.13 15.58
CA ALA A 84 3.61 10.75 16.82
C ALA A 84 2.70 10.39 18.00
N SER A 85 1.38 10.62 17.89
CA SER A 85 0.41 10.13 18.88
C SER A 85 0.15 8.63 18.78
N GLN A 86 0.54 8.02 17.65
CA GLN A 86 0.36 6.60 17.38
C GLN A 86 1.57 5.79 17.84
N PRO A 87 1.42 4.47 18.08
CA PRO A 87 2.56 3.64 18.47
C PRO A 87 3.62 3.60 17.35
N ALA A 88 4.89 3.72 17.71
CA ALA A 88 6.02 3.51 16.81
C ALA A 88 6.29 2.02 16.59
N ASN A 89 6.90 1.65 15.45
CA ASN A 89 7.36 0.28 15.20
C ASN A 89 8.71 0.03 15.89
N THR A 90 8.71 -0.16 17.20
CA THR A 90 9.96 -0.34 17.97
C THR A 90 10.68 -1.65 17.69
N ASP A 91 10.03 -2.60 17.03
CA ASP A 91 10.64 -3.88 16.64
C ASP A 91 11.41 -3.79 15.32
N ASN A 92 11.23 -2.70 14.55
CA ASN A 92 11.95 -2.43 13.31
C ASN A 92 13.07 -1.41 13.52
N ALA A 93 14.32 -1.81 13.26
CA ALA A 93 15.50 -0.97 13.43
C ALA A 93 15.42 0.34 12.63
N TYR A 94 14.95 0.29 11.38
CA TYR A 94 14.83 1.46 10.51
C TYR A 94 13.44 2.10 10.56
N GLY A 95 12.40 1.32 10.87
CA GLY A 95 11.03 1.78 11.05
C GLY A 95 10.73 2.38 12.43
N SER A 96 11.70 2.42 13.34
CA SER A 96 11.53 2.91 14.73
C SER A 96 11.10 4.37 14.85
N LYS A 97 11.22 5.15 13.76
CA LYS A 97 10.74 6.55 13.67
C LYS A 97 9.44 6.70 12.89
N SER A 98 8.91 5.60 12.36
CA SER A 98 7.62 5.55 11.70
C SER A 98 6.56 5.13 12.70
N TYR A 99 5.46 5.87 12.73
CA TYR A 99 4.31 5.58 13.58
C TYR A 99 3.28 4.76 12.81
N ALA A 100 2.30 4.19 13.50
CA ALA A 100 1.25 3.44 12.84
C ALA A 100 0.45 4.35 11.90
N TRP A 101 0.03 3.82 10.75
CA TRP A 101 -0.85 4.52 9.82
C TRP A 101 -2.12 4.95 10.54
N HIS A 102 -2.42 6.25 10.48
CA HIS A 102 -3.58 6.78 11.16
C HIS A 102 -4.18 7.97 10.43
N CYS A 103 -5.51 8.06 10.44
CA CYS A 103 -6.28 9.15 9.86
C CYS A 103 -6.91 9.99 10.97
N ARG A 104 -6.73 11.31 10.90
CA ARG A 104 -7.27 12.25 11.91
C ARG A 104 -7.66 13.60 11.30
N PRO A 105 -8.61 14.34 11.90
CA PRO A 105 -9.23 15.51 11.27
C PRO A 105 -8.31 16.72 11.18
N ASP A 106 -7.34 16.84 12.09
CA ASP A 106 -6.43 17.97 12.23
C ASP A 106 -5.07 17.73 11.55
N TYR A 107 -4.87 16.58 10.91
CA TYR A 107 -3.61 16.30 10.23
C TYR A 107 -3.53 17.07 8.90
N VAL A 108 -2.48 17.87 8.76
CA VAL A 108 -2.14 18.54 7.51
C VAL A 108 -1.16 17.67 6.74
N ALA A 109 -1.62 17.15 5.60
CA ALA A 109 -0.82 16.27 4.77
C ALA A 109 0.44 16.96 4.22
N THR A 110 1.52 16.18 4.13
CA THR A 110 2.80 16.58 3.58
C THR A 110 3.17 15.71 2.38
N ILE A 111 4.26 16.06 1.67
CA ILE A 111 4.77 15.22 0.57
C ILE A 111 5.07 13.79 1.02
N ALA A 112 5.52 13.60 2.27
CA ALA A 112 5.85 12.28 2.79
C ALA A 112 4.61 11.36 2.79
N ASP A 113 3.40 11.94 2.89
CA ASP A 113 2.12 11.23 2.95
C ASP A 113 1.53 10.91 1.57
N SER A 114 2.27 11.18 0.50
CA SER A 114 1.82 10.92 -0.86
C SER A 114 1.60 9.42 -1.05
N ALA A 115 0.42 9.07 -1.57
CA ALA A 115 0.13 7.71 -1.99
C ALA A 115 0.08 7.63 -3.52
N TYR A 116 0.62 6.54 -4.06
CA TYR A 116 0.61 6.29 -5.49
C TYR A 116 0.39 4.81 -5.79
N PRO A 117 -0.27 4.51 -6.93
CA PRO A 117 -0.50 3.15 -7.35
C PRO A 117 0.73 2.60 -8.09
N VAL A 118 1.03 1.33 -7.86
CA VAL A 118 1.86 0.53 -8.75
C VAL A 118 0.97 -0.54 -9.35
N ALA A 119 0.64 -0.40 -10.63
CA ALA A 119 -0.10 -1.46 -11.33
C ALA A 119 0.83 -2.62 -11.62
N GLN A 120 0.39 -3.81 -11.22
CA GLN A 120 1.02 -5.06 -11.61
C GLN A 120 0.23 -5.77 -12.71
N SER A 121 -1.08 -5.53 -12.77
CA SER A 121 -1.95 -5.99 -13.85
C SER A 121 -3.11 -5.02 -14.07
N LYS A 122 -3.90 -5.24 -15.13
CA LYS A 122 -5.09 -4.43 -15.42
C LYS A 122 -6.13 -4.43 -14.30
N ASP A 123 -6.10 -5.39 -13.38
CA ASP A 123 -7.11 -5.60 -12.33
C ASP A 123 -6.54 -5.41 -10.90
N VAL A 124 -5.22 -5.25 -10.76
CA VAL A 124 -4.54 -5.21 -9.46
C VAL A 124 -3.65 -3.97 -9.34
N SER A 125 -4.03 -3.09 -8.42
CA SER A 125 -3.31 -1.88 -8.07
C SER A 125 -2.84 -1.94 -6.64
N PHE A 126 -1.54 -2.03 -6.45
CA PHE A 126 -0.96 -1.93 -5.13
C PHE A 126 -0.72 -0.47 -4.78
N LEU A 127 -0.94 -0.13 -3.52
CA LEU A 127 -0.59 1.18 -2.98
C LEU A 127 0.83 1.14 -2.46
N CYS A 128 1.57 2.18 -2.80
CA CYS A 128 2.83 2.52 -2.20
C CYS A 128 2.75 3.94 -1.63
N HIS A 129 3.63 4.20 -0.68
CA HIS A 129 3.71 5.44 0.08
C HIS A 129 5.09 6.07 -0.07
N GLY A 130 5.16 7.41 -0.05
CA GLY A 130 6.43 8.14 -0.12
C GLY A 130 7.24 7.85 -1.39
N ASP A 131 8.50 7.46 -1.23
CA ASP A 131 9.44 7.12 -2.32
C ASP A 131 9.77 5.61 -2.26
N GLU A 132 8.94 4.78 -2.88
CA GLU A 132 9.12 3.31 -3.06
C GLU A 132 8.69 2.38 -1.91
N HIS A 133 7.96 2.87 -0.91
CA HIS A 133 7.47 2.01 0.18
C HIS A 133 6.14 1.30 -0.18
N CYS A 134 6.25 0.07 -0.66
CA CYS A 134 5.09 -0.74 -1.09
C CYS A 134 4.76 -1.92 -0.18
N PHE A 135 5.49 -2.06 0.92
CA PHE A 135 5.30 -3.13 1.89
C PHE A 135 5.05 -2.53 3.26
N TYR A 136 4.29 -3.25 4.06
CA TYR A 136 3.87 -2.79 5.37
C TYR A 136 4.06 -3.90 6.40
N ASP A 137 4.20 -3.48 7.64
CA ASP A 137 4.43 -4.32 8.80
C ASP A 137 3.17 -4.41 9.67
N VAL A 138 2.77 -5.63 9.96
CA VAL A 138 1.70 -5.94 10.90
C VAL A 138 2.21 -6.91 11.96
N LYS A 139 2.30 -6.44 13.21
CA LYS A 139 2.72 -7.28 14.34
C LYS A 139 1.69 -8.34 14.71
N TYR A 140 0.41 -7.97 14.71
CA TYR A 140 -0.68 -8.86 15.11
C TYR A 140 -1.82 -8.79 14.11
N LEU A 141 -2.37 -9.95 13.77
CA LEU A 141 -3.61 -10.00 13.02
C LEU A 141 -4.79 -9.57 13.92
N PRO A 142 -5.77 -8.84 13.37
CA PRO A 142 -7.00 -8.52 14.06
C PRO A 142 -7.77 -9.81 14.36
N SER A 143 -8.42 -9.83 15.51
CA SER A 143 -9.33 -10.91 15.94
C SER A 143 -10.44 -10.30 16.79
N ASN A 144 -11.64 -10.89 16.78
CA ASN A 144 -12.76 -10.49 17.64
C ASN A 144 -13.09 -8.99 17.56
N ASN A 145 -13.14 -8.42 16.35
CA ASN A 145 -13.38 -7.00 16.08
C ASN A 145 -12.32 -6.02 16.62
N VAL A 146 -11.21 -6.51 17.15
CA VAL A 146 -10.10 -5.66 17.58
C VAL A 146 -9.31 -5.21 16.36
N THR A 147 -9.10 -3.90 16.25
CA THR A 147 -8.26 -3.31 15.21
C THR A 147 -6.79 -3.37 15.61
N ARG A 148 -5.89 -3.36 14.61
CA ARG A 148 -4.45 -3.45 14.82
C ARG A 148 -3.71 -2.35 14.07
N PRO A 149 -2.61 -1.82 14.64
CA PRO A 149 -1.77 -0.87 13.94
C PRO A 149 -1.10 -1.53 12.73
N VAL A 150 -0.84 -0.72 11.71
CA VAL A 150 -0.05 -1.07 10.53
C VAL A 150 1.06 -0.06 10.41
N TRP A 151 2.28 -0.50 10.20
CA TRP A 151 3.43 0.37 10.02
C TRP A 151 3.97 0.26 8.61
N ASP A 152 4.70 1.28 8.18
CA ASP A 152 5.52 1.19 6.99
C ASP A 152 6.67 0.17 7.21
N TYR A 153 6.97 -0.62 6.18
CA TYR A 153 8.17 -1.46 6.19
C TYR A 153 9.34 -0.72 5.54
N VAL A 154 10.29 -0.33 6.38
CA VAL A 154 11.54 0.27 5.93
C VAL A 154 12.63 -0.80 5.87
N TRP A 155 13.15 -1.08 4.67
CA TRP A 155 14.26 -2.00 4.45
C TRP A 155 15.60 -1.33 4.77
N GLY A 156 16.56 -2.09 5.28
CA GLY A 156 17.95 -1.65 5.39
C GLY A 156 18.91 -2.80 5.69
N SER A 157 20.22 -2.54 5.64
CA SER A 157 21.25 -3.58 5.79
C SER A 157 21.18 -4.33 7.13
N ARG A 158 20.72 -3.67 8.20
CA ARG A 158 20.51 -4.28 9.53
C ARG A 158 19.15 -4.99 9.67
N GLN A 159 18.29 -4.90 8.67
CA GLN A 159 16.95 -5.50 8.68
C GLN A 159 16.51 -5.86 7.26
N PRO A 160 16.92 -7.02 6.75
CA PRO A 160 16.60 -7.45 5.38
C PRO A 160 15.14 -7.91 5.23
N SER A 161 14.43 -8.14 6.35
CA SER A 161 13.06 -8.63 6.39
C SER A 161 12.25 -8.01 7.53
N ILE A 162 10.96 -8.33 7.59
CA ILE A 162 10.06 -7.94 8.68
C ILE A 162 10.55 -8.55 10.01
N PRO A 163 10.30 -7.92 11.18
CA PRO A 163 10.67 -8.49 12.47
C PRO A 163 10.07 -9.89 12.67
N THR A 164 10.76 -10.75 13.44
CA THR A 164 10.29 -12.11 13.71
C THR A 164 8.92 -12.08 14.40
N GLY A 165 7.97 -12.86 13.88
CA GLY A 165 6.60 -12.92 14.39
C GLY A 165 5.65 -11.90 13.77
N HIS A 166 6.15 -10.96 12.97
CA HIS A 166 5.33 -10.02 12.22
C HIS A 166 4.93 -10.58 10.85
N THR A 167 3.90 -10.00 10.26
CA THR A 167 3.42 -10.29 8.91
C THR A 167 3.76 -9.14 7.98
N LYS A 168 4.50 -9.43 6.91
CA LYS A 168 4.75 -8.48 5.83
C LYS A 168 3.55 -8.50 4.87
N VAL A 169 2.99 -7.34 4.60
CA VAL A 169 1.79 -7.21 3.75
C VAL A 169 2.01 -6.21 2.63
N VAL A 170 1.16 -6.28 1.61
CA VAL A 170 1.01 -5.24 0.59
C VAL A 170 -0.41 -4.69 0.65
N TRP A 171 -0.58 -3.42 0.30
CA TRP A 171 -1.89 -2.78 0.25
C TRP A 171 -2.47 -2.86 -1.16
N TYR A 172 -3.65 -3.43 -1.31
CA TYR A 172 -4.41 -3.48 -2.55
C TYR A 172 -5.50 -2.42 -2.53
N TRP A 173 -5.50 -1.54 -3.54
CA TRP A 173 -6.57 -0.59 -3.77
C TRP A 173 -7.69 -1.23 -4.59
N LYS A 174 -8.83 -1.46 -3.94
CA LYS A 174 -10.06 -1.85 -4.60
C LYS A 174 -10.90 -0.61 -4.86
N LYS A 175 -10.86 -0.11 -6.10
CA LYS A 175 -11.70 1.03 -6.52
C LYS A 175 -13.18 0.68 -6.32
N THR A 176 -13.94 1.60 -5.73
CA THR A 176 -15.38 1.41 -5.47
C THR A 176 -16.27 2.25 -6.35
N ASN A 177 -15.79 3.39 -6.86
CA ASN A 177 -16.47 4.28 -7.82
C ASN A 177 -15.44 4.98 -8.71
#